data_AF-A0A957INU2-F1
#
_entry.id   AF-A0A957INU2-F1
#
_cell.length_a   1.000
_cell.length_b   1.000
_cell.length_c   1.000
_cell.angle_alpha   90.00
_cell.angle_beta   90.00
_cell.angle_gamma   90.00
#
_symmetry.space_group_name_H-M   'P 1'
#
loop_
_entity.id
_entity.type
_entity.pdbx_description
1 polymer ?
#
loop_
_entity_poly.entity_id
_entity_poly.type
_entity_poly.pdbx_seq_one_letter_code
_entity_poly.pdbx_strand_id
1 'polypeptide(L)'
;MRDTQTPQKTEIDYLPVVMDLVTAVALVTAVPTLSTQLATPAGTNALLLIGIYIFFLIGVFLLRKLAPTESSVSLPAWLTFWLQPKIRAALSVLFGLGMMTGIAYQLGYFDVFMTAGPEVMDEGSSSSLFVFGPGAWLFLSMFYVFVLAFPVRPAMTGGGSGYWGAKVFGLAAINALLLLATAQIRAIMPDPSFLWLLPIYICLGMLFAPPRLLYASEQKNLYSLIAFAVLLLICAWQGAAL
;
A
#
# COMPACT_ATOMS: atom_id res chain seq x y z
N MET A 1 -41.85 12.76 19.24
CA MET A 1 -41.29 13.43 18.05
C MET A 1 -40.58 12.36 17.24
N ARG A 2 -41.14 11.94 16.10
CA ARG A 2 -40.46 11.05 15.15
C ARG A 2 -39.59 11.95 14.29
N ASP A 3 -38.27 11.85 14.45
CA ASP A 3 -37.34 12.45 13.51
C ASP A 3 -37.62 11.83 12.13
N THR A 4 -38.13 12.66 11.24
CA THR A 4 -38.27 12.35 9.83
C THR A 4 -36.87 12.34 9.26
N GLN A 5 -36.26 11.15 9.21
CA GLN A 5 -35.06 10.94 8.39
C GLN A 5 -35.45 11.22 6.94
N THR A 6 -35.19 12.44 6.48
CA THR A 6 -35.21 12.78 5.07
C THR A 6 -34.31 11.78 4.35
N PRO A 7 -34.78 11.14 3.26
CA PRO A 7 -33.98 10.17 2.53
C PRO A 7 -32.68 10.84 2.11
N GLN A 8 -31.58 10.35 2.67
CA GLN A 8 -30.25 10.87 2.39
C GLN A 8 -29.98 10.56 0.92
N LYS A 9 -30.02 11.62 0.10
CA LYS A 9 -29.76 11.54 -1.34
C LYS A 9 -28.41 10.83 -1.50
N THR A 10 -28.39 9.76 -2.30
CA THR A 10 -27.19 8.96 -2.59
C THR A 10 -26.21 9.80 -3.41
N GLU A 11 -25.49 10.70 -2.74
CA GLU A 11 -24.38 11.42 -3.35
C GLU A 11 -23.24 10.45 -3.61
N ILE A 12 -22.82 10.39 -4.87
CA ILE A 12 -21.67 9.58 -5.28
C ILE A 12 -20.42 10.21 -4.67
N ASP A 13 -19.68 9.44 -3.87
CA ASP A 13 -18.43 9.88 -3.26
C ASP A 13 -17.30 9.91 -4.30
N TYR A 14 -16.99 11.08 -4.83
CA TYR A 14 -15.92 11.28 -5.82
C TYR A 14 -14.53 11.46 -5.22
N LEU A 15 -14.41 11.57 -3.90
CA LEU A 15 -13.12 11.79 -3.21
C LEU A 15 -12.04 10.78 -3.62
N PRO A 16 -12.31 9.47 -3.70
CA PRO A 16 -11.30 8.49 -4.07
C PRO A 16 -10.76 8.71 -5.50
N VAL A 17 -11.63 9.11 -6.42
CA VAL A 17 -11.27 9.40 -7.82
C VAL A 17 -10.38 10.64 -7.89
N VAL A 18 -10.71 11.68 -7.14
CA VAL A 18 -9.89 12.91 -7.06
C VAL A 18 -8.51 12.59 -6.48
N MET A 19 -8.45 11.80 -5.41
CA MET A 19 -7.18 11.37 -4.81
C MET A 19 -6.33 10.58 -5.79
N ASP A 20 -6.93 9.67 -6.54
CA ASP A 20 -6.23 8.86 -7.54
C ASP A 20 -5.73 9.73 -8.70
N LEU A 21 -6.50 10.74 -9.13
CA LEU A 21 -6.07 11.70 -10.13
C LEU A 21 -4.88 12.54 -9.66
N VAL A 22 -4.93 13.07 -8.42
CA VAL A 22 -3.80 13.79 -7.82
C VAL A 22 -2.56 12.91 -7.77
N THR A 23 -2.76 11.62 -7.49
CA THR A 23 -1.67 10.65 -7.42
C THR A 23 -1.12 10.35 -8.80
N ALA A 24 -1.96 10.24 -9.83
CA ALA A 24 -1.52 10.10 -11.21
C ALA A 24 -0.65 11.29 -11.67
N VAL A 25 -1.03 12.52 -11.31
CA VAL A 25 -0.21 13.71 -11.59
C VAL A 25 1.10 13.67 -10.81
N ALA A 26 1.06 13.28 -9.53
CA ALA A 26 2.25 13.13 -8.70
C ALA A 26 3.17 12.01 -9.22
N LEU A 27 2.64 10.93 -9.78
CA LEU A 27 3.44 9.86 -10.39
C LEU A 27 4.28 10.40 -11.55
N VAL A 28 3.65 11.14 -12.46
CA VAL A 28 4.36 11.69 -13.64
C VAL A 28 5.45 12.68 -13.25
N THR A 29 5.25 13.44 -12.17
CA THR A 29 6.14 14.54 -11.77
C THR A 29 7.20 14.12 -10.76
N ALA A 30 6.83 13.34 -9.74
CA ALA A 30 7.70 12.99 -8.63
C ALA A 30 8.45 11.67 -8.82
N VAL A 31 7.89 10.67 -9.51
CA VAL A 31 8.53 9.35 -9.66
C VAL A 31 9.91 9.44 -10.31
N PRO A 32 10.15 10.21 -11.39
CA PRO A 32 11.49 10.29 -11.98
C PRO A 32 12.55 10.79 -10.99
N THR A 33 12.20 11.79 -10.17
CA THR A 33 13.12 12.34 -9.17
C THR A 33 13.32 11.35 -8.02
N LEU A 34 12.24 10.79 -7.49
CA LEU A 34 12.30 9.82 -6.40
C LEU A 34 13.03 8.54 -6.81
N SER A 35 12.84 8.03 -8.04
CA SER A 35 13.52 6.83 -8.50
C SER A 35 15.03 7.04 -8.60
N THR A 36 15.48 8.22 -9.05
CA THR A 36 16.93 8.53 -9.06
C THR A 36 17.50 8.61 -7.65
N GLN A 37 16.77 9.18 -6.69
CA GLN A 37 17.18 9.20 -5.28
C GLN A 37 17.23 7.78 -4.68
N LEU A 38 16.24 6.93 -5.01
CA LEU A 38 16.12 5.57 -4.50
C LEU A 38 17.04 4.56 -5.22
N ALA A 39 17.65 4.93 -6.34
CA ALA A 39 18.58 4.06 -7.08
C ALA A 39 19.86 3.79 -6.29
N THR A 40 20.26 4.70 -5.41
CA THR A 40 21.39 4.51 -4.48
C THR A 40 20.88 4.07 -3.11
N PRO A 41 21.25 2.87 -2.61
CA PRO A 41 20.93 2.45 -1.25
C PRO A 41 21.43 3.47 -0.22
N ALA A 42 20.53 3.93 0.64
CA ALA A 42 20.87 4.86 1.72
C ALA A 42 19.93 4.69 2.93
N GLY A 43 20.48 4.86 4.13
CA GLY A 43 19.69 4.83 5.37
C GLY A 43 18.56 5.87 5.40
N THR A 44 18.75 7.04 4.78
CA THR A 44 17.71 8.07 4.63
C THR A 44 16.54 7.58 3.77
N ASN A 45 16.81 6.83 2.70
CA ASN A 45 15.78 6.23 1.84
C ASN A 45 15.04 5.11 2.57
N ALA A 46 15.74 4.30 3.38
CA ALA A 46 15.12 3.30 4.23
C ALA A 46 14.18 3.95 5.27
N LEU A 47 14.61 5.06 5.91
CA LEU A 47 13.77 5.83 6.83
C LEU A 47 12.55 6.43 6.13
N LEU A 48 12.69 6.91 4.90
CA LEU A 48 11.58 7.39 4.09
C LEU A 48 10.54 6.28 3.83
N LEU A 49 10.98 5.09 3.40
CA LEU A 49 10.12 3.93 3.19
C LEU A 49 9.41 3.51 4.48
N ILE A 50 10.14 3.43 5.60
CA ILE A 50 9.58 3.06 6.91
C ILE A 50 8.54 4.11 7.36
N GLY A 51 8.86 5.40 7.24
CA GLY A 51 7.97 6.49 7.64
C GLY A 51 6.66 6.48 6.86
N ILE A 52 6.73 6.37 5.53
CA ILE A 52 5.54 6.28 4.68
C ILE A 52 4.78 4.98 4.91
N TYR A 53 5.45 3.87 5.19
CA TYR A 53 4.80 2.62 5.58
C TYR A 53 4.03 2.74 6.90
N ILE A 54 4.60 3.35 7.94
CA ILE A 54 3.88 3.62 9.19
C ILE A 54 2.67 4.53 8.94
N PHE A 55 2.83 5.56 8.12
CA PHE A 55 1.74 6.46 7.74
C PHE A 55 0.60 5.71 7.03
N PHE A 56 0.95 4.79 6.13
CA PHE A 56 0.03 3.87 5.48
C PHE A 56 -0.69 2.96 6.47
N LEU A 57 0.02 2.34 7.43
CA LEU A 57 -0.59 1.49 8.45
C LEU A 57 -1.65 2.25 9.26
N ILE A 58 -1.33 3.48 9.67
CA ILE A 58 -2.26 4.37 10.38
C ILE A 58 -3.45 4.70 9.47
N GLY A 59 -3.21 5.02 8.20
CA GLY A 59 -4.24 5.35 7.24
C GLY A 59 -5.23 4.20 7.02
N VAL A 60 -4.73 3.00 6.78
CA VAL A 60 -5.56 1.78 6.64
C VAL A 60 -6.34 1.53 7.93
N PHE A 61 -5.71 1.66 9.09
CA PHE A 61 -6.39 1.51 10.39
C PHE A 61 -7.55 2.51 10.56
N LEU A 62 -7.36 3.78 10.18
CA LEU A 62 -8.40 4.79 10.23
C LEU A 62 -9.55 4.51 9.25
N LEU A 63 -9.25 4.05 8.03
CA LEU A 63 -10.30 3.64 7.07
C LEU A 63 -11.17 2.52 7.62
N ARG A 64 -10.57 1.56 8.35
CA ARG A 64 -11.30 0.46 8.99
C ARG A 64 -12.18 0.88 10.16
N LYS A 65 -11.99 2.10 10.69
CA LYS A 65 -12.85 2.66 11.75
C LYS A 65 -14.08 3.40 11.21
N LEU A 66 -14.16 3.62 9.89
CA LEU A 66 -15.29 4.28 9.26
C LEU A 66 -16.53 3.39 9.35
N ALA A 67 -17.69 3.99 9.68
CA ALA A 67 -18.96 3.30 9.59
C ALA A 67 -19.30 2.98 8.12
N PRO A 68 -19.88 1.79 7.85
CA PRO A 68 -20.36 1.42 6.52
C PRO A 68 -21.47 2.37 6.06
N THR A 69 -21.50 2.69 4.77
CA THR A 69 -22.55 3.53 4.18
C THR A 69 -23.77 2.68 3.81
N GLU A 70 -24.98 3.19 4.09
CA GLU A 70 -26.25 2.58 3.71
C GLU A 70 -26.56 2.77 2.21
N SER A 71 -25.68 2.25 1.34
CA SER A 71 -25.95 2.18 -0.11
C SER A 71 -26.48 0.79 -0.49
N SER A 72 -27.28 0.71 -1.56
CA SER A 72 -27.85 -0.54 -2.09
C SER A 72 -26.90 -1.31 -3.02
N VAL A 73 -25.73 -0.74 -3.36
CA VAL A 73 -24.78 -1.37 -4.29
C VAL A 73 -23.99 -2.47 -3.57
N SER A 74 -24.22 -3.73 -3.95
CA SER A 74 -23.45 -4.88 -3.51
C SER A 74 -22.21 -5.09 -4.40
N LEU A 75 -21.11 -5.52 -3.80
CA LEU A 75 -19.92 -5.90 -4.55
C LEU A 75 -20.14 -7.26 -5.25
N PRO A 76 -19.67 -7.42 -6.49
CA PRO A 76 -19.62 -8.72 -7.17
C PRO A 76 -18.93 -9.82 -6.33
N ALA A 77 -19.39 -11.07 -6.46
CA ALA A 77 -18.89 -12.21 -5.68
C ALA A 77 -17.38 -12.46 -5.85
N TRP A 78 -16.84 -12.19 -7.04
CA TRP A 78 -15.41 -12.33 -7.31
C TRP A 78 -14.56 -11.30 -6.55
N LEU A 79 -15.11 -10.14 -6.20
CA LEU A 79 -14.45 -9.12 -5.37
C LEU A 79 -14.55 -9.44 -3.87
N THR A 80 -15.69 -9.98 -3.44
CA THR A 80 -15.89 -10.36 -2.03
C THR A 80 -15.02 -11.55 -1.61
N PHE A 81 -14.60 -12.39 -2.55
CA PHE A 81 -13.56 -13.40 -2.33
C PHE A 81 -12.28 -12.80 -1.73
N TRP A 82 -11.77 -11.70 -2.30
CA TRP A 82 -10.55 -11.03 -1.83
C TRP A 82 -10.68 -10.40 -0.43
N LEU A 83 -11.91 -10.20 0.05
CA LEU A 83 -12.20 -9.67 1.38
C LEU A 83 -12.28 -10.74 2.46
N GLN A 84 -12.15 -12.02 2.10
CA GLN A 84 -12.15 -13.11 3.08
C GLN A 84 -10.97 -12.97 4.06
N PRO A 85 -11.16 -13.24 5.38
CA PRO A 85 -10.11 -13.06 6.38
C PRO A 85 -8.81 -13.81 6.08
N LYS A 86 -8.91 -15.04 5.58
CA LYS A 86 -7.75 -15.87 5.22
C LYS A 86 -6.94 -15.26 4.06
N ILE A 87 -7.63 -14.75 3.05
CA ILE A 87 -7.00 -14.15 1.87
C ILE A 87 -6.37 -12.81 2.22
N ARG A 88 -7.08 -11.98 3.01
CA ARG A 88 -6.52 -10.74 3.56
C ARG A 88 -5.26 -10.99 4.38
N ALA A 89 -5.25 -12.01 5.23
CA ALA A 89 -4.06 -12.37 6.01
C ALA A 89 -2.89 -12.76 5.09
N ALA A 90 -3.12 -13.61 4.10
CA ALA A 90 -2.10 -13.99 3.12
C ALA A 90 -1.55 -12.79 2.33
N LEU A 91 -2.42 -11.91 1.83
CA LEU A 91 -2.02 -10.69 1.13
C LEU A 91 -1.27 -9.72 2.04
N SER A 92 -1.61 -9.68 3.32
CA SER A 92 -0.87 -8.87 4.31
C SER A 92 0.55 -9.39 4.51
N VAL A 93 0.74 -10.71 4.55
CA VAL A 93 2.08 -11.32 4.61
C VAL A 93 2.86 -11.01 3.34
N LEU A 94 2.26 -11.21 2.15
CA LEU A 94 2.90 -10.87 0.88
C LEU A 94 3.30 -9.39 0.82
N PHE A 95 2.44 -8.51 1.32
CA PHE A 95 2.72 -7.08 1.41
C PHE A 95 3.88 -6.74 2.32
N GLY A 96 3.87 -7.30 3.54
CA GLY A 96 4.95 -7.12 4.48
C GLY A 96 6.29 -7.61 3.93
N LEU A 97 6.29 -8.76 3.24
CA LEU A 97 7.48 -9.29 2.57
C LEU A 97 7.98 -8.35 1.47
N GLY A 98 7.09 -7.86 0.60
CA GLY A 98 7.44 -6.93 -0.48
C GLY A 98 8.00 -5.60 0.04
N MET A 99 7.34 -4.99 1.03
CA MET A 99 7.81 -3.74 1.64
C MET A 99 9.18 -3.90 2.30
N MET A 100 9.36 -4.99 3.03
CA MET A 100 10.62 -5.26 3.70
C MET A 100 11.75 -5.59 2.72
N THR A 101 11.44 -6.23 1.59
CA THR A 101 12.39 -6.39 0.48
C THR A 101 12.90 -5.02 0.00
N GLY A 102 12.00 -4.05 -0.18
CA GLY A 102 12.36 -2.69 -0.56
C GLY A 102 13.22 -1.97 0.50
N ILE A 103 12.89 -2.13 1.79
CA ILE A 103 13.68 -1.55 2.88
C ILE A 103 15.06 -2.20 2.96
N ALA A 104 15.14 -3.53 2.86
CA ALA A 104 16.39 -4.28 2.87
C ALA A 104 17.30 -3.85 1.71
N TYR A 105 16.73 -3.65 0.52
CA TYR A 105 17.44 -3.07 -0.62
C TYR A 105 18.04 -1.70 -0.27
N GLN A 106 17.25 -0.78 0.31
CA GLN A 106 17.75 0.55 0.68
C GLN A 106 18.80 0.54 1.80
N LEU A 107 18.84 -0.50 2.63
CA LEU A 107 19.88 -0.69 3.63
C LEU A 107 21.17 -1.31 3.07
N GLY A 108 21.21 -1.64 1.77
CA GLY A 108 22.33 -2.35 1.15
C GLY A 108 22.44 -3.81 1.60
N TYR A 109 21.37 -4.39 2.16
CA TYR A 109 21.40 -5.74 2.70
C TYR A 109 21.80 -6.78 1.64
N PHE A 110 21.31 -6.65 0.40
CA PHE A 110 21.63 -7.60 -0.66
C PHE A 110 23.10 -7.55 -1.07
N ASP A 111 23.71 -6.36 -1.09
CA ASP A 111 25.13 -6.21 -1.41
C ASP A 111 25.99 -6.84 -0.31
N VAL A 112 25.66 -6.57 0.96
CA VAL A 112 26.34 -7.18 2.10
C VAL A 112 26.13 -8.69 2.11
N PHE A 113 24.90 -9.17 1.89
CA PHE A 113 24.57 -10.60 1.91
C PHE A 113 25.35 -11.39 0.83
N MET A 114 25.54 -10.82 -0.35
CA MET A 114 26.27 -11.47 -1.44
C MET A 114 27.79 -11.41 -1.30
N THR A 115 28.32 -10.49 -0.47
CA THR A 115 29.77 -10.27 -0.30
C THR A 115 30.31 -10.69 1.08
N ALA A 116 29.44 -10.85 2.08
CA ALA A 116 29.80 -11.22 3.44
C ALA A 116 30.16 -12.72 3.54
N GLY A 117 31.40 -13.04 3.17
CA GLY A 117 32.07 -14.26 3.60
C GLY A 117 32.86 -14.04 4.91
N PRO A 118 33.35 -15.12 5.56
CA PRO A 118 34.22 -15.05 6.75
C PRO A 118 35.52 -14.24 6.51
N GLU A 119 35.87 -14.03 5.24
CA GLU A 119 37.05 -13.28 4.80
C GLU A 119 36.87 -11.75 4.89
N VAL A 120 35.61 -11.27 4.98
CA VAL A 120 35.27 -9.83 4.96
C VAL A 120 34.60 -9.39 6.26
N MET A 121 33.94 -10.30 6.98
CA MET A 121 33.30 -10.04 8.28
C MET A 121 33.65 -11.13 9.29
N ASP A 122 33.85 -10.74 10.54
CA ASP A 122 34.02 -11.68 11.66
C ASP A 122 32.84 -12.67 11.74
N GLU A 123 33.12 -13.90 12.16
CA GLU A 123 32.15 -15.01 12.22
C GLU A 123 30.92 -14.66 13.09
N GLY A 124 31.14 -13.88 14.16
CA GLY A 124 30.06 -13.37 15.01
C GLY A 124 29.15 -12.36 14.29
N SER A 125 29.73 -11.51 13.45
CA SER A 125 28.99 -10.48 12.72
C SER A 125 28.22 -11.07 11.55
N SER A 126 28.83 -11.98 10.78
CA SER A 126 28.16 -12.68 9.68
C SER A 126 27.01 -13.57 10.20
N SER A 127 27.25 -14.36 11.26
CA SER A 127 26.18 -15.17 11.87
C SER A 127 25.01 -14.32 12.38
N SER A 128 25.29 -13.16 12.99
CA SER A 128 24.24 -12.23 13.41
C SER A 128 23.42 -11.68 12.23
N LEU A 129 24.07 -11.36 11.11
CA LEU A 129 23.39 -10.87 9.90
C LEU A 129 22.45 -11.94 9.32
N PHE A 130 22.90 -13.20 9.26
CA PHE A 130 22.12 -14.33 8.75
C PHE A 130 20.96 -14.74 9.68
N VAL A 131 21.13 -14.60 11.00
CA VAL A 131 20.08 -14.95 11.98
C VAL A 131 19.05 -13.83 12.13
N PHE A 132 19.50 -12.58 12.31
CA PHE A 132 18.61 -11.47 12.63
C PHE A 132 18.02 -10.79 11.39
N GLY A 133 18.66 -10.88 10.22
CA GLY A 133 18.12 -10.34 8.96
C GLY A 133 16.74 -10.91 8.63
N PRO A 134 16.60 -12.23 8.44
CA PRO A 134 15.32 -12.88 8.19
C PRO A 134 14.31 -12.74 9.34
N GLY A 135 14.79 -12.71 10.59
CA GLY A 135 13.95 -12.52 11.77
C GLY A 135 13.30 -11.14 11.85
N ALA A 136 14.08 -10.07 11.63
CA ALA A 136 13.58 -8.71 11.50
C ALA A 136 12.64 -8.58 10.31
N TRP A 137 12.93 -9.31 9.22
CA TRP A 137 12.11 -9.33 8.01
C TRP A 137 10.69 -9.86 8.28
N LEU A 138 10.59 -11.00 8.98
CA LEU A 138 9.34 -11.57 9.42
C LEU A 138 8.62 -10.68 10.43
N PHE A 139 9.32 -10.17 11.43
CA PHE A 139 8.71 -9.34 12.48
C PHE A 139 8.08 -8.06 11.92
N LEU A 140 8.79 -7.33 11.03
CA LEU A 140 8.24 -6.12 10.42
C LEU A 140 7.07 -6.41 9.48
N SER A 141 7.10 -7.55 8.78
CA SER A 141 6.01 -8.00 7.92
C SER A 141 4.73 -8.31 8.72
N MET A 142 4.86 -8.76 9.97
CA MET A 142 3.71 -9.05 10.84
C MET A 142 2.93 -7.80 11.28
N PHE A 143 3.54 -6.61 11.33
CA PHE A 143 2.82 -5.37 11.69
C PHE A 143 1.60 -5.11 10.80
N TYR A 144 1.72 -5.33 9.49
CA TYR A 144 0.59 -5.17 8.60
C TYR A 144 -0.46 -6.25 8.78
N VAL A 145 -0.05 -7.48 9.11
CA VAL A 145 -0.98 -8.55 9.51
C VAL A 145 -1.78 -8.12 10.74
N PHE A 146 -1.18 -7.47 11.73
CA PHE A 146 -1.94 -6.94 12.87
C PHE A 146 -2.97 -5.88 12.44
N VAL A 147 -2.60 -4.99 11.52
CA VAL A 147 -3.47 -3.91 11.04
C VAL A 147 -4.60 -4.41 10.15
N LEU A 148 -4.42 -5.49 9.37
CA LEU A 148 -5.43 -6.01 8.46
C LEU A 148 -6.16 -7.26 8.94
N ALA A 149 -5.55 -8.15 9.72
CA ALA A 149 -6.18 -9.41 10.10
C ALA A 149 -7.12 -9.27 11.30
N PHE A 150 -6.83 -8.36 12.24
CA PHE A 150 -7.62 -8.23 13.47
C PHE A 150 -8.92 -7.48 13.22
N PRO A 151 -10.06 -7.89 13.80
CA PRO A 151 -11.31 -7.14 13.67
C PRO A 151 -11.17 -5.75 14.33
N VAL A 152 -11.58 -4.72 13.60
CA VAL A 152 -11.63 -3.33 14.10
C VAL A 152 -13.11 -2.95 14.17
N ARG A 153 -13.55 -2.45 15.33
CA ARG A 153 -14.93 -1.97 15.48
C ARG A 153 -15.06 -0.60 14.81
N PRO A 154 -16.03 -0.40 13.90
CA PRO A 154 -16.34 0.92 13.38
C PRO A 154 -16.70 1.86 14.54
N ALA A 155 -16.12 3.06 14.53
CA ALA A 155 -16.29 4.04 15.59
C ALA A 155 -16.63 5.44 15.06
N MET A 156 -16.43 5.71 13.77
CA MET A 156 -16.67 7.01 13.15
C MET A 156 -17.94 6.97 12.32
N THR A 157 -18.98 7.70 12.74
CA THR A 157 -20.24 7.82 12.02
C THR A 157 -20.13 8.81 10.85
N GLY A 158 -20.92 8.58 9.79
CA GLY A 158 -20.96 9.48 8.63
C GLY A 158 -21.40 10.90 9.01
N GLY A 159 -20.78 11.91 8.39
CA GLY A 159 -21.15 13.33 8.54
C GLY A 159 -20.28 14.15 9.51
N GLY A 160 -19.40 13.52 10.29
CA GLY A 160 -18.46 14.23 11.18
C GLY A 160 -17.14 14.65 10.49
N SER A 161 -16.50 15.71 10.97
CA SER A 161 -15.17 16.16 10.49
C SER A 161 -14.10 15.07 10.63
N GLY A 162 -14.15 14.27 11.69
CA GLY A 162 -13.26 13.12 11.90
C GLY A 162 -13.45 12.01 10.88
N TYR A 163 -14.68 11.80 10.38
CA TYR A 163 -14.98 10.82 9.34
C TYR A 163 -14.36 11.22 8.00
N TRP A 164 -14.54 12.50 7.62
CA TRP A 164 -13.95 13.04 6.40
C TRP A 164 -12.42 13.07 6.47
N GLY A 165 -11.86 13.52 7.59
CA GLY A 165 -10.41 13.54 7.82
C GLY A 165 -9.79 12.15 7.72
N ALA A 166 -10.41 11.14 8.34
CA ALA A 166 -9.96 9.75 8.26
C ALA A 166 -10.02 9.20 6.82
N LYS A 167 -11.08 9.52 6.06
CA LYS A 167 -11.18 9.16 4.62
C LYS A 167 -10.04 9.75 3.81
N VAL A 168 -9.87 11.08 3.88
CA VAL A 168 -8.83 11.82 3.14
C VAL A 168 -7.44 11.29 3.49
N PHE A 169 -7.15 11.19 4.78
CA PHE A 169 -5.86 10.72 5.28
C PHE A 169 -5.58 9.29 4.83
N GLY A 170 -6.55 8.38 4.99
CA GLY A 170 -6.39 6.98 4.61
C GLY A 170 -6.13 6.79 3.13
N LEU A 171 -6.89 7.47 2.27
CA LEU A 171 -6.69 7.42 0.82
C LEU A 171 -5.34 8.03 0.42
N ALA A 172 -4.98 9.18 1.00
CA ALA A 172 -3.69 9.82 0.77
C ALA A 172 -2.51 8.92 1.21
N ALA A 173 -2.63 8.22 2.34
CA ALA A 173 -1.59 7.33 2.85
C ALA A 173 -1.38 6.10 1.95
N ILE A 174 -2.47 5.50 1.45
CA ILE A 174 -2.42 4.42 0.45
C ILE A 174 -1.70 4.91 -0.81
N ASN A 175 -2.10 6.07 -1.31
CA ASN A 175 -1.58 6.60 -2.55
C ASN A 175 -0.12 7.08 -2.43
N ALA A 176 0.28 7.65 -1.29
CA ALA A 176 1.65 8.03 -1.00
C ALA A 176 2.58 6.82 -1.00
N LEU A 177 2.17 5.72 -0.35
CA LEU A 177 2.97 4.50 -0.36
C LEU A 177 2.99 3.82 -1.74
N LEU A 178 1.88 3.84 -2.48
CA LEU A 178 1.83 3.35 -3.86
C LEU A 178 2.80 4.13 -4.76
N LEU A 179 2.86 5.46 -4.63
CA LEU A 179 3.80 6.31 -5.35
C LEU A 179 5.25 5.97 -5.02
N LEU A 180 5.57 5.82 -3.72
CA LEU A 180 6.92 5.49 -3.29
C LEU A 180 7.32 4.06 -3.72
N ALA A 181 6.40 3.09 -3.66
CA ALA A 181 6.62 1.74 -4.15
C ALA A 181 6.84 1.72 -5.67
N THR A 182 6.12 2.54 -6.43
CA THR A 182 6.34 2.68 -7.88
C THR A 182 7.73 3.23 -8.18
N ALA A 183 8.16 4.27 -7.44
CA ALA A 183 9.51 4.83 -7.57
C ALA A 183 10.59 3.81 -7.18
N GLN A 184 10.35 3.01 -6.14
CA GLN A 184 11.26 1.94 -5.72
C GLN A 184 11.38 0.83 -6.77
N ILE A 185 10.27 0.42 -7.40
CA ILE A 185 10.28 -0.56 -8.49
C ILE A 185 11.13 -0.04 -9.65
N ARG A 186 10.91 1.22 -10.07
CA ARG A 186 11.71 1.86 -11.12
C ARG A 186 13.20 1.97 -10.75
N ALA A 187 13.51 2.24 -9.50
CA ALA A 187 14.90 2.32 -9.02
C ALA A 187 15.61 0.96 -9.07
N ILE A 188 14.91 -0.13 -8.75
CA ILE A 188 15.45 -1.50 -8.78
C ILE A 188 15.54 -2.02 -10.23
N MET A 189 14.62 -1.61 -11.10
CA MET A 189 14.52 -2.01 -12.50
C MET A 189 14.71 -0.79 -13.40
N PRO A 190 15.95 -0.29 -13.61
CA PRO A 190 16.17 0.93 -14.38
C PRO A 190 15.86 0.79 -15.88
N ASP A 191 15.98 -0.41 -16.45
CA ASP A 191 15.64 -0.69 -17.86
C ASP A 191 14.61 -1.83 -18.01
N PRO A 192 13.38 -1.66 -17.49
CA PRO A 192 12.35 -2.69 -17.62
C PRO A 192 11.83 -2.73 -19.06
N SER A 193 11.64 -3.94 -19.58
CA SER A 193 10.92 -4.14 -20.84
C SER A 193 9.41 -4.05 -20.62
N PHE A 194 8.66 -3.79 -21.69
CA PHE A 194 7.19 -3.79 -21.68
C PHE A 194 6.58 -5.09 -21.11
N LEU A 195 7.30 -6.21 -21.18
CA LEU A 195 6.88 -7.49 -20.60
C LEU A 195 6.73 -7.43 -19.07
N TRP A 196 7.42 -6.51 -18.39
CA TRP A 196 7.32 -6.32 -16.94
C TRP A 196 6.08 -5.54 -16.51
N LEU A 197 5.36 -4.89 -17.44
CA LEU A 197 4.14 -4.15 -17.13
C LEU A 197 3.10 -5.04 -16.44
N LEU A 198 2.86 -6.24 -16.97
CA LEU A 198 1.87 -7.16 -16.41
C LEU A 198 2.28 -7.71 -15.03
N PRO A 199 3.51 -8.25 -14.82
CA PRO A 199 3.98 -8.62 -13.50
C PRO A 199 3.94 -7.49 -12.47
N ILE A 200 4.37 -6.27 -12.83
CA ILE A 200 4.33 -5.11 -11.93
C ILE A 200 2.88 -4.75 -11.59
N TYR A 201 1.98 -4.72 -12.58
CA TYR A 201 0.57 -4.47 -12.36
C TYR A 201 -0.07 -5.48 -11.41
N ILE A 202 0.20 -6.79 -11.61
CA ILE A 202 -0.29 -7.86 -10.74
C ILE A 202 0.28 -7.69 -9.33
N CYS A 203 1.59 -7.42 -9.20
CA CYS A 203 2.25 -7.22 -7.92
C CYS A 203 1.62 -6.05 -7.16
N LEU A 204 1.54 -4.87 -7.77
CA LEU A 204 0.92 -3.69 -7.16
C LEU A 204 -0.55 -3.93 -6.83
N GLY A 205 -1.28 -4.66 -7.67
CA GLY A 205 -2.65 -5.09 -7.41
C GLY A 205 -2.75 -5.96 -6.15
N MET A 206 -1.93 -7.01 -6.04
CA MET A 206 -1.91 -7.88 -4.86
C MET A 206 -1.55 -7.12 -3.58
N LEU A 207 -0.66 -6.14 -3.69
CA LEU A 207 -0.18 -5.35 -2.56
C LEU A 207 -1.21 -4.30 -2.09
N PHE A 208 -1.73 -3.50 -3.01
CA PHE A 208 -2.51 -2.29 -2.68
C PHE A 208 -4.01 -2.43 -2.94
N ALA A 209 -4.48 -3.45 -3.66
CA ALA A 209 -5.91 -3.68 -3.79
C ALA A 209 -6.60 -4.03 -2.46
N PRO A 210 -6.04 -4.83 -1.53
CA PRO A 210 -6.74 -5.18 -0.29
C PRO A 210 -7.24 -3.98 0.54
N PRO A 211 -6.42 -2.96 0.87
CA PRO A 211 -6.91 -1.80 1.61
C PRO A 211 -7.93 -0.99 0.81
N ARG A 212 -7.79 -0.92 -0.52
CA ARG A 212 -8.75 -0.21 -1.38
C ARG A 212 -10.09 -0.95 -1.52
N LEU A 213 -10.04 -2.28 -1.57
CA LEU A 213 -11.22 -3.14 -1.58
C LEU A 213 -11.99 -3.04 -0.28
N LEU A 214 -11.29 -2.98 0.87
CA LEU A 214 -11.91 -2.71 2.16
C LEU A 214 -12.62 -1.36 2.17
N TYR A 215 -11.96 -0.31 1.68
CA TYR A 215 -12.62 0.98 1.54
C TYR A 215 -13.87 0.91 0.65
N ALA A 216 -13.74 0.30 -0.54
CA ALA A 216 -14.84 0.19 -1.49
C ALA A 216 -15.98 -0.69 -0.99
N SER A 217 -15.72 -1.69 -0.14
CA SER A 217 -16.77 -2.52 0.46
C SER A 217 -17.55 -1.78 1.53
N GLU A 218 -16.85 -1.01 2.38
CA GLU A 218 -17.49 -0.24 3.45
C GLU A 218 -18.28 0.96 2.87
N GLN A 219 -17.74 1.60 1.82
CA GLN A 219 -18.36 2.75 1.17
C GLN A 219 -19.28 2.39 0.00
N LYS A 220 -19.31 1.11 -0.42
CA LYS A 220 -20.09 0.60 -1.55
C LYS A 220 -19.90 1.41 -2.84
N ASN A 221 -18.65 1.76 -3.13
CA ASN A 221 -18.29 2.63 -4.24
C ASN A 221 -17.41 1.90 -5.27
N LEU A 222 -18.04 1.40 -6.35
CA LEU A 222 -17.35 0.71 -7.43
C LEU A 222 -16.46 1.64 -8.27
N TYR A 223 -16.84 2.93 -8.41
CA TYR A 223 -16.04 3.90 -9.18
C TYR A 223 -14.65 4.08 -8.58
N SER A 224 -14.55 4.01 -7.24
CA SER A 224 -13.26 4.02 -6.53
C SER A 224 -12.35 2.85 -6.91
N LEU A 225 -12.89 1.70 -7.31
CA LEU A 225 -12.09 0.54 -7.72
C LEU A 225 -11.65 0.65 -9.18
N ILE A 226 -12.51 1.18 -10.04
CA ILE A 226 -12.19 1.43 -11.45
C ILE A 226 -11.09 2.50 -11.54
N ALA A 227 -11.25 3.63 -10.84
CA ALA A 227 -10.23 4.68 -10.79
C ALA A 227 -8.89 4.15 -10.25
N PHE A 228 -8.95 3.30 -9.22
CA PHE A 228 -7.76 2.66 -8.67
C PHE A 228 -7.11 1.69 -9.66
N ALA A 229 -7.87 0.89 -10.40
CA ALA A 229 -7.32 0.00 -11.43
C ALA A 229 -6.62 0.79 -12.55
N VAL A 230 -7.18 1.93 -12.95
CA VAL A 230 -6.52 2.85 -13.90
C VAL A 230 -5.24 3.43 -13.29
N LEU A 231 -5.26 3.84 -12.03
CA LEU A 231 -4.06 4.32 -11.33
C LEU A 231 -2.97 3.25 -11.27
N LEU A 232 -3.31 2.00 -10.96
CA LEU A 232 -2.37 0.88 -10.95
C LEU A 232 -1.75 0.64 -12.34
N LEU A 233 -2.52 0.82 -13.41
CA LEU A 233 -2.00 0.71 -14.77
C LEU A 233 -0.98 1.81 -15.05
N ILE A 234 -1.25 3.05 -14.61
CA ILE A 234 -0.32 4.17 -14.72
C ILE A 234 0.95 3.91 -13.88
N CYS A 235 0.81 3.39 -12.66
CA CYS A 235 1.95 2.98 -11.82
C CYS A 235 2.79 1.91 -12.51
N ALA A 236 2.15 0.86 -13.04
CA ALA A 236 2.83 -0.22 -13.73
C ALA A 236 3.54 0.28 -14.98
N TRP A 237 2.91 1.19 -15.73
CA TRP A 237 3.56 1.85 -16.85
C TRP A 237 4.75 2.69 -16.40
N GLN A 238 4.63 3.52 -15.36
CA GLN A 238 5.74 4.32 -14.83
C GLN A 238 6.90 3.49 -14.27
N GLY A 239 6.60 2.31 -13.71
CA GLY A 239 7.60 1.35 -13.25
C GLY A 239 8.22 0.52 -14.37
N ALA A 240 7.53 0.37 -15.51
CA ALA A 240 7.98 -0.42 -16.66
C ALA A 240 8.54 0.43 -17.82
N ALA A 241 8.31 1.75 -17.83
CA ALA A 241 8.67 2.64 -18.93
C ALA A 241 10.01 3.34 -18.66
N LEU A 242 10.86 3.24 -19.68
CA LEU A 242 12.09 4.02 -19.90
C LEU A 242 11.73 5.48 -20.18
#